data_AF-A0A937TDF4-F1
#
_entry.id   AF-A0A937TDF4-F1
#
_cell.length_a   1.000
_cell.length_b   1.000
_cell.length_c   1.000
_cell.angle_alpha   90.00
_cell.angle_beta   90.00
_cell.angle_gamma   90.00
#
_symmetry.space_group_name_H-M   'P 1'
#
loop_
_entity.id
_entity.type
_entity.pdbx_description
1 polymer ?
#
loop_
_entity_poly.entity_id
_entity_poly.type
_entity_poly.pdbx_seq_one_letter_code
_entity_poly.pdbx_strand_id
1 'polypeptide(L)'
;MESTYENTNVTAPVESLRRRLGQPDPRQVAAWRAMSPARRLEIAFQAYQFALDTVRLTERQRHPDLPPDELAWRVTRRMQGNPKLGR
;
A
#
# COMPACT_ATOMS: atom_id res chain seq x y z
N MET A 1 24.33 22.30 -8.06
CA MET A 1 22.89 22.60 -8.28
C MET A 1 22.16 21.28 -8.15
N GLU A 2 21.84 20.88 -6.92
CA GLU A 2 21.21 19.60 -6.62
C GLU A 2 19.68 19.72 -6.69
N SER A 3 19.09 18.85 -7.50
CA SER A 3 17.65 18.73 -7.72
C SER A 3 16.97 18.29 -6.41
N THR A 4 16.19 19.19 -5.82
CA THR A 4 15.40 18.98 -4.59
C THR A 4 13.91 18.74 -4.88
N TYR A 5 13.58 18.35 -6.12
CA TYR A 5 12.20 18.15 -6.56
C TYR A 5 11.90 16.68 -6.78
N GLU A 6 11.82 15.86 -5.72
CA GLU A 6 11.11 14.56 -5.81
C GLU A 6 10.88 13.79 -4.50
N ASN A 7 11.18 14.33 -3.31
CA ASN A 7 11.04 13.56 -2.05
C ASN A 7 9.80 13.91 -1.19
N THR A 8 8.93 14.79 -1.69
CA THR A 8 7.86 15.40 -0.87
C THR A 8 6.53 14.64 -0.91
N ASN A 9 6.35 13.68 -1.83
CA ASN A 9 5.03 13.06 -2.07
C ASN A 9 4.78 11.75 -1.31
N VAL A 10 5.82 10.98 -1.00
CA VAL A 10 5.71 9.72 -0.23
C VAL A 10 5.65 9.96 1.29
N THR A 11 6.26 11.06 1.74
CA THR A 11 6.36 11.42 3.16
C THR A 11 5.01 11.82 3.76
N ALA A 12 4.14 12.50 3.01
CA ALA A 12 2.85 12.96 3.55
C ALA A 12 1.87 11.82 3.90
N PRO A 13 1.67 10.77 3.07
CA PRO A 13 0.85 9.62 3.45
C PRO A 13 1.43 8.82 4.62
N VAL A 14 2.75 8.62 4.65
CA VAL A 14 3.43 7.87 5.71
C VAL A 14 3.32 8.61 7.05
N GLU A 15 3.50 9.92 7.05
CA GLU A 15 3.38 10.74 8.27
C GLU A 15 1.93 10.81 8.76
N SER A 16 0.95 10.90 7.86
CA SER A 16 -0.47 10.80 8.21
C SER A 16 -0.80 9.46 8.86
N LEU A 17 -0.29 8.36 8.30
CA LEU A 17 -0.47 7.03 8.87
C LEU A 17 0.19 6.92 10.25
N ARG A 18 1.43 7.42 10.41
CA ARG A 18 2.14 7.44 11.69
C ARG A 18 1.35 8.19 12.76
N ARG A 19 0.80 9.36 12.45
CA ARG A 19 -0.05 10.11 13.40
C ARG A 19 -1.29 9.33 13.83
N ARG A 20 -1.92 8.59 12.91
CA ARG A 20 -3.11 7.78 13.20
C ARG A 20 -2.80 6.54 14.03
N LEU A 21 -1.66 5.90 13.78
CA LEU A 21 -1.26 4.67 14.48
C LEU A 21 -0.50 4.92 15.79
N GLY A 22 -0.04 6.15 16.01
CA GLY A 22 0.80 6.51 17.14
C GLY A 22 2.27 6.12 16.95
N GLN A 23 3.05 6.22 18.03
CA GLN A 23 4.45 5.82 18.00
C GLN A 23 4.57 4.28 17.98
N PRO A 24 5.42 3.71 17.12
CA PRO A 24 5.69 2.27 17.15
C PRO A 24 6.26 1.82 18.49
N ASP A 25 5.86 0.64 18.97
CA ASP A 25 6.45 0.04 20.17
C ASP A 25 7.97 -0.18 19.92
N PRO A 26 8.87 0.30 20.80
CA PRO A 26 10.30 0.06 20.69
C PRO A 26 10.67 -1.41 20.47
N ARG A 27 9.91 -2.35 21.04
CA ARG A 27 10.09 -3.80 20.87
C ARG A 27 9.83 -4.24 19.43
N GLN A 28 8.81 -3.70 18.77
CA GLN A 28 8.52 -3.97 17.37
C GLN A 28 9.63 -3.45 16.46
N VAL A 29 10.17 -2.26 16.76
CA VAL A 29 11.28 -1.68 16.00
C VAL A 29 12.55 -2.54 16.16
N ALA A 30 12.85 -3.00 17.38
CA ALA A 30 13.98 -3.88 17.63
C ALA A 30 13.84 -5.21 16.87
N ALA A 31 12.66 -5.84 16.94
CA ALA A 31 12.37 -7.07 16.20
C ALA A 31 12.53 -6.87 14.68
N TRP A 32 11.98 -5.79 14.12
CA TRP A 32 12.11 -5.45 12.70
C TRP A 32 13.58 -5.26 12.29
N ARG A 33 14.37 -4.58 13.13
CA ARG A 33 15.81 -4.36 12.88
C ARG A 33 16.62 -5.65 12.92
N ALA A 34 16.25 -6.60 13.77
CA ALA A 34 16.91 -7.90 13.86
C ALA A 34 16.58 -8.84 12.68
N MET A 35 15.50 -8.60 11.93
CA MET A 35 15.15 -9.42 10.76
C MET A 35 16.15 -9.24 9.61
N SER A 36 16.41 -10.34 8.91
CA SER A 36 17.16 -10.33 7.65
C SER A 36 16.40 -9.55 6.57
N PRO A 37 17.11 -8.99 5.56
CA PRO A 37 16.45 -8.33 4.43
C PRO A 37 15.42 -9.22 3.72
N ALA A 38 15.72 -10.50 3.54
CA ALA A 38 14.81 -11.47 2.92
C ALA A 38 13.50 -11.59 3.71
N ARG A 39 13.57 -11.67 5.05
CA ARG A 39 12.38 -11.77 5.89
C ARG A 39 11.53 -10.50 5.84
N ARG A 40 12.15 -9.32 5.74
CA ARG A 40 11.42 -8.06 5.57
C ARG A 40 10.67 -8.02 4.25
N LEU A 41 11.29 -8.48 3.16
CA LEU A 41 10.65 -8.58 1.85
C LEU A 41 9.49 -9.57 1.86
N GLU A 42 9.66 -10.72 2.51
CA GLU A 42 8.58 -11.70 2.65
C GLU A 42 7.35 -11.09 3.34
N ILE A 43 7.55 -10.37 4.45
CA ILE A 43 6.46 -9.66 5.15
C ILE A 43 5.84 -8.59 4.24
N ALA A 44 6.65 -7.84 3.50
CA ALA A 44 6.14 -6.82 2.58
C ALA A 44 5.28 -7.45 1.46
N PHE A 45 5.69 -8.59 0.92
CA PHE A 45 4.92 -9.31 -0.10
C PHE A 45 3.61 -9.87 0.45
N GLN A 46 3.63 -10.43 1.66
CA GLN A 46 2.42 -10.88 2.35
C GLN A 46 1.44 -9.72 2.60
N ALA A 47 1.95 -8.58 3.06
CA ALA A 47 1.14 -7.37 3.27
C ALA A 47 0.55 -6.84 1.96
N TYR A 48 1.33 -6.86 0.87
CA TYR A 48 0.86 -6.47 -0.46
C TYR A 48 -0.26 -7.39 -0.96
N GLN A 49 -0.08 -8.71 -0.84
CA GLN A 49 -1.08 -9.70 -1.24
C GLN A 49 -2.38 -9.54 -0.44
N PHE A 50 -2.27 -9.36 0.87
CA PHE A 50 -3.42 -9.09 1.74
C PHE A 50 -4.20 -7.83 1.30
N ALA A 51 -3.50 -6.74 1.00
CA ALA A 51 -4.11 -5.51 0.52
C ALA A 51 -4.81 -5.73 -0.83
N LEU A 52 -4.16 -6.41 -1.76
CA LEU A 52 -4.70 -6.73 -3.07
C LEU A 52 -5.99 -7.56 -2.98
N ASP A 53 -6.00 -8.60 -2.15
CA ASP A 53 -7.17 -9.46 -1.98
C ASP A 53 -8.33 -8.73 -1.30
N THR A 54 -8.03 -7.88 -0.32
CA THR A 54 -9.03 -7.01 0.33
C THR A 54 -9.64 -6.03 -0.67
N VAL A 55 -8.82 -5.41 -1.53
CA VAL A 55 -9.30 -4.50 -2.57
C VAL A 55 -10.16 -5.25 -3.59
N ARG A 56 -9.70 -6.40 -4.09
CA ARG A 56 -10.48 -7.24 -5.02
C ARG A 56 -11.84 -7.63 -4.44
N LEU A 57 -11.86 -8.11 -3.20
CA LEU A 57 -13.08 -8.50 -2.51
C LEU A 57 -14.06 -7.32 -2.40
N THR A 58 -13.57 -6.19 -1.91
CA THR A 58 -14.44 -5.02 -1.67
C THR A 58 -14.90 -4.33 -2.96
N GLU A 59 -14.08 -4.31 -4.02
CA GLU A 59 -14.52 -3.82 -5.34
C GLU A 59 -15.59 -4.75 -5.93
N ARG A 60 -15.42 -6.08 -5.84
CA ARG A 60 -16.41 -7.04 -6.35
C ARG A 60 -17.74 -6.95 -5.59
N GLN A 61 -17.70 -6.77 -4.28
CA GLN A 61 -18.90 -6.57 -3.47
C GLN A 61 -19.65 -5.28 -3.82
N ARG A 62 -18.93 -4.20 -4.13
CA ARG A 62 -19.52 -2.90 -4.50
C ARG A 62 -20.02 -2.86 -5.93
N HIS A 63 -19.45 -3.69 -6.79
CA HIS A 63 -19.70 -3.69 -8.22
C HIS A 63 -19.89 -5.12 -8.73
N PRO A 64 -20.97 -5.81 -8.31
CA PRO A 64 -21.18 -7.22 -8.62
C PRO A 64 -21.37 -7.48 -10.12
N ASP A 65 -21.90 -6.49 -10.84
CA ASP A 65 -22.26 -6.60 -12.26
C ASP A 65 -21.14 -6.13 -13.20
N LEU A 66 -20.01 -5.64 -12.67
CA LEU A 66 -18.92 -5.19 -13.53
C LEU A 66 -18.26 -6.37 -14.24
N PRO A 67 -17.93 -6.21 -15.54
CA PRO A 67 -17.08 -7.16 -16.24
C PRO A 67 -15.72 -7.33 -15.52
N PRO A 68 -15.12 -8.52 -15.57
CA PRO A 68 -13.85 -8.80 -14.90
C PRO A 68 -12.73 -7.79 -15.24
N ASP A 69 -12.66 -7.35 -16.50
CA ASP A 69 -11.63 -6.43 -16.97
C ASP A 69 -11.81 -5.01 -16.40
N GLU A 70 -13.05 -4.52 -16.31
CA GLU A 70 -13.35 -3.23 -15.68
C GLU A 70 -13.09 -3.27 -14.17
N LEU A 71 -13.41 -4.39 -13.53
CA LEU A 71 -13.11 -4.62 -12.13
C LEU A 71 -11.59 -4.63 -11.88
N ALA A 72 -10.80 -5.25 -12.77
CA ALA A 72 -9.35 -5.27 -12.68
C ALA A 72 -8.75 -3.85 -12.74
N TRP A 73 -9.27 -2.99 -13.61
CA TRP A 73 -8.84 -1.58 -13.67
C TRP A 73 -9.16 -0.81 -12.39
N ARG A 74 -10.33 -1.06 -11.78
CA ARG A 74 -10.67 -0.45 -10.48
C ARG A 74 -9.72 -0.90 -9.36
N VAL A 75 -9.41 -2.19 -9.30
CA VAL A 75 -8.44 -2.74 -8.34
C VAL A 75 -7.08 -2.07 -8.52
N THR A 76 -6.58 -1.96 -9.76
CA THR A 76 -5.30 -1.31 -10.08
C THR A 76 -5.29 0.15 -9.65
N ARG A 77 -6.32 0.93 -10.01
CA ARG A 77 -6.44 2.34 -9.61
C ARG A 77 -6.40 2.53 -8.10
N ARG A 78 -7.09 1.66 -7.36
CA ARG A 78 -7.18 1.75 -5.90
C ARG A 78 -5.88 1.29 -5.22
N MET A 79 -5.25 0.22 -5.71
CA MET A 79 -3.94 -0.23 -5.20
C MET A 79 -2.83 0.79 -5.43
N GLN A 80 -2.88 1.52 -6.54
CA GLN A 80 -1.89 2.55 -6.86
C GLN A 80 -2.25 3.94 -6.30
N GLY A 81 -3.43 4.10 -5.69
CA GLY A 81 -3.91 5.39 -5.20
C GLY A 81 -4.13 6.44 -6.29
N ASN A 82 -4.21 6.03 -7.56
CA ASN A 82 -4.39 6.92 -8.70
C ASN A 82 -5.71 6.60 -9.42
N PRO A 83 -6.76 7.43 -9.24
CA PRO A 83 -8.06 7.19 -9.84
C PRO A 83 -8.09 7.38 -11.36
N LYS A 84 -7.04 7.96 -11.96
CA LYS A 84 -6.94 8.21 -13.40
C LYS A 84 -6.01 7.22 -14.10
N LEU A 85 -5.57 6.18 -13.41
CA LEU A 85 -4.66 5.20 -13.97
C LEU A 85 -5.41 4.20 -14.87
N GLY A 86 -4.85 3.94 -16.06
CA GLY A 86 -5.52 3.12 -17.08
C GLY A 86 -6.51 3.89 -17.94
N ARG A 87 -7.26 3.16 -18.79
CA ARG A 87 -8.29 3.72 -19.66
C ARG A 87 -9.64 3.83 -18.94
#